data_AF-A0A135VBR0-F1
#
_entry.id   AF-A0A135VBR0-F1
#
_cell.length_a   1.000
_cell.length_b   1.000
_cell.length_c   1.000
_cell.angle_alpha   90.00
_cell.angle_beta   90.00
_cell.angle_gamma   90.00
#
_symmetry.space_group_name_H-M   'P 1'
#
loop_
_entity.id
_entity.type
_entity.pdbx_description
1 polymer ?
#
loop_
_entity_poly.entity_id
_entity_poly.type
_entity_poly.pdbx_seq_one_letter_code
_entity_poly.pdbx_strand_id
1 'polypeptide(L)'
;MKARWTWFILLSLVLSQFSMFLSCCYAMEVDKTVVVSRVIDGDTFEVSSGQRVRLADIDAPENGQAGFYEAKNVLSDLVLDKTVYLDIDDLYQTDKYGRLVCVVYVRVDSSSYKNVNKALLVEGVAVIKNYNNEFNPYSWTLYENVNSSSDVPAFPFNLTDFSFDFHDEPEEVNPAIIVFGILVVVAIALVALIVRQDKIAKIKEKHSPNSSTKLLVTRECILLHN
;
A
#
# COMPACT_ATOMS: atom_id res chain seq x y z
N MET A 1 10.54 18.05 -40.11
CA MET A 1 11.49 17.26 -39.29
C MET A 1 11.48 17.59 -37.78
N LYS A 2 10.63 18.50 -37.26
CA LYS A 2 10.63 18.90 -35.83
C LYS A 2 9.67 18.10 -34.92
N ALA A 3 8.75 17.30 -35.49
CA ALA A 3 7.70 16.60 -34.74
C ALA A 3 8.08 15.21 -34.20
N ARG A 4 9.28 14.69 -34.53
CA ARG A 4 9.70 13.33 -34.12
C ARG A 4 10.33 13.29 -32.73
N TRP A 5 10.87 14.41 -32.25
CA TRP A 5 11.56 14.49 -30.95
C TRP A 5 10.61 14.78 -29.79
N THR A 6 9.48 15.44 -30.05
CA THR A 6 8.47 15.78 -29.02
C THR A 6 7.82 14.54 -28.41
N TRP A 7 7.63 13.47 -29.20
CA TRP A 7 7.11 12.19 -28.72
C TRP A 7 8.08 11.47 -27.78
N PHE A 8 9.39 11.54 -28.03
CA PHE A 8 10.39 10.94 -27.14
C PHE A 8 10.49 11.70 -25.81
N ILE A 9 10.37 13.03 -25.84
CA ILE A 9 10.38 13.86 -24.63
C ILE A 9 9.14 13.61 -23.78
N LEU A 10 7.96 13.52 -24.39
CA LEU A 10 6.71 13.21 -23.67
C LEU A 10 6.71 11.79 -23.09
N LEU A 11 7.21 10.79 -23.85
CA LEU A 11 7.34 9.42 -23.36
C LEU A 11 8.34 9.32 -22.19
N SER A 12 9.46 10.03 -22.28
CA SER A 12 10.45 10.13 -21.20
C SER A 12 9.85 10.78 -19.94
N LEU A 13 9.05 11.83 -20.08
CA LEU A 13 8.37 12.48 -18.96
C LEU A 13 7.34 11.54 -18.32
N VAL A 14 6.53 10.84 -19.11
CA VAL A 14 5.53 9.88 -18.62
C VAL A 14 6.21 8.68 -17.93
N LEU A 15 7.28 8.12 -18.50
CA LEU A 15 8.04 7.03 -17.88
C LEU A 15 8.75 7.47 -16.60
N SER A 16 9.24 8.72 -16.54
CA SER A 16 9.85 9.28 -15.32
C SER A 16 8.81 9.52 -14.22
N GLN A 17 7.59 9.92 -14.56
CA GLN A 17 6.50 10.03 -13.60
C GLN A 17 6.02 8.66 -13.14
N PHE A 18 5.94 7.67 -14.04
CA PHE A 18 5.59 6.28 -13.70
C PHE A 18 6.62 5.62 -12.77
N SER A 19 7.92 5.91 -12.98
CA SER A 19 9.00 5.48 -12.08
C SER A 19 8.91 6.07 -10.68
N MET A 20 8.32 7.27 -10.54
CA MET A 20 8.12 7.95 -9.26
C MET A 20 6.87 7.44 -8.53
N PHE A 21 5.90 6.86 -9.27
CA PHE A 21 4.71 6.18 -8.74
C PHE A 21 4.98 4.73 -8.27
N LEU A 22 6.05 4.09 -8.75
CA LEU A 22 6.46 2.74 -8.31
C LEU A 22 7.22 2.74 -6.97
N SER A 23 7.53 3.91 -6.44
CA SER A 23 8.22 4.06 -5.15
C SER A 23 7.24 4.35 -4.00
N CYS A 24 6.02 3.81 -4.08
CA CYS A 24 5.14 3.72 -2.91
C CYS A 24 5.79 2.69 -1.96
N CYS A 25 6.51 3.23 -0.99
CA CYS A 25 7.20 2.53 0.07
C CYS A 25 6.26 1.55 0.79
N TYR A 26 6.74 0.32 1.00
CA TYR A 26 6.21 -0.54 2.06
C TYR A 26 6.53 0.13 3.39
N ALA A 27 5.60 0.90 3.92
CA ALA A 27 5.65 1.38 5.29
C ALA A 27 5.14 0.26 6.21
N MET A 28 5.69 0.19 7.43
CA MET A 28 5.08 -0.64 8.46
C MET A 28 3.67 -0.11 8.75
N GLU A 29 2.67 -0.98 8.61
CA GLU A 29 1.28 -0.66 8.91
C GLU A 29 1.03 -0.82 10.41
N VAL A 30 0.35 0.15 11.01
CA VAL A 30 0.01 0.13 12.44
C VAL A 30 -1.40 0.67 12.59
N ASP A 31 -2.34 -0.23 12.83
CA ASP A 31 -3.76 0.12 13.00
C ASP A 31 -4.08 0.50 14.43
N LYS A 32 -3.39 -0.14 15.40
CA LYS A 32 -3.77 -0.02 16.79
C LYS A 32 -2.59 -0.06 17.75
N THR A 33 -2.60 0.85 18.73
CA THR A 33 -1.64 0.87 19.84
C THR A 33 -2.35 0.50 21.14
N VAL A 34 -1.83 -0.48 21.87
CA VAL A 34 -2.48 -1.05 23.07
C VAL A 34 -1.46 -1.42 24.14
N VAL A 35 -1.93 -1.56 25.39
CA VAL A 35 -1.11 -2.06 26.51
C VAL A 35 -1.48 -3.51 26.79
N VAL A 36 -0.48 -4.39 26.91
CA VAL A 36 -0.71 -5.80 27.23
C VAL A 36 -0.94 -5.97 28.73
N SER A 37 -2.01 -6.68 29.09
CA SER A 37 -2.38 -6.95 30.48
C SER A 37 -2.05 -8.38 30.92
N ARG A 38 -2.04 -9.34 29.99
CA ARG A 38 -1.82 -10.75 30.31
C ARG A 38 -1.35 -11.54 29.08
N VAL A 39 -0.38 -12.44 29.28
CA VAL A 39 0.00 -13.43 28.25
C VAL A 39 -0.66 -14.78 28.54
N ILE A 40 -1.35 -15.33 27.55
CA ILE A 40 -2.12 -16.57 27.68
C ILE A 40 -1.21 -17.78 27.44
N ASP A 41 -0.57 -17.82 26.28
CA ASP A 41 0.34 -18.87 25.79
C ASP A 41 1.49 -18.25 24.96
N GLY A 42 2.18 -19.04 24.14
CA GLY A 42 3.35 -18.57 23.37
C GLY A 42 3.02 -17.80 22.08
N ASP A 43 1.74 -17.66 21.71
CA ASP A 43 1.32 -16.90 20.53
C ASP A 43 0.04 -16.07 20.73
N THR A 44 -0.52 -16.05 21.94
CA THR A 44 -1.75 -15.35 22.29
C THR A 44 -1.58 -14.53 23.58
N PHE A 45 -1.99 -13.26 23.52
CA PHE A 45 -2.05 -12.37 24.69
C PHE A 45 -3.37 -11.59 24.74
N GLU A 46 -3.60 -10.94 25.87
CA GLU A 46 -4.76 -10.09 26.15
C GLU A 46 -4.30 -8.67 26.48
N VAL A 47 -5.03 -7.70 25.96
CA VAL A 47 -4.75 -6.27 26.19
C VAL A 47 -5.59 -5.74 27.35
N SER A 48 -5.28 -4.54 27.82
CA SER A 48 -5.99 -3.90 28.94
C SER A 48 -7.50 -3.73 28.72
N SER A 49 -7.96 -3.67 27.47
CA SER A 49 -9.40 -3.63 27.12
C SER A 49 -10.10 -5.01 27.22
N GLY A 50 -9.36 -6.09 27.49
CA GLY A 50 -9.87 -7.46 27.50
C GLY A 50 -9.91 -8.13 26.11
N GLN A 51 -9.57 -7.40 25.05
CA GLN A 51 -9.45 -7.98 23.71
C GLN A 51 -8.26 -8.94 23.63
N ARG A 52 -8.45 -10.07 22.97
CA ARG A 52 -7.38 -11.05 22.73
C ARG A 52 -6.74 -10.84 21.38
N VAL A 53 -5.43 -11.04 21.32
CA VAL A 53 -4.59 -10.93 20.13
C VAL A 53 -3.86 -12.25 19.92
N ARG A 54 -3.93 -12.79 18.70
CA ARG A 54 -3.22 -13.96 18.20
C ARG A 54 -2.17 -13.49 17.23
N LEU A 55 -0.92 -13.89 17.43
CA LEU A 55 0.17 -13.55 16.52
C LEU A 55 -0.06 -14.23 15.17
N ALA A 56 -0.04 -13.47 14.08
CA ALA A 56 -0.19 -13.98 12.73
C ALA A 56 0.92 -14.98 12.37
N ASP A 57 0.56 -15.97 11.55
CA ASP A 57 1.42 -16.96 10.86
C ASP A 57 2.51 -17.68 11.64
N ILE A 58 2.38 -17.72 12.96
CA ILE A 58 3.22 -18.53 13.83
C ILE A 58 2.37 -19.41 14.75
N ASP A 59 2.95 -20.50 15.22
CA ASP A 59 2.33 -21.44 16.16
C ASP A 59 3.35 -21.72 17.25
N ALA A 60 2.95 -21.52 18.50
CA ALA A 60 3.74 -21.88 19.67
C ALA A 60 3.19 -23.16 20.32
N PRO A 61 4.00 -23.89 21.13
CA PRO A 61 3.50 -25.05 21.85
C PRO A 61 2.34 -24.69 22.78
N GLU A 62 1.27 -25.48 22.72
CA GLU A 62 0.07 -25.30 23.54
C GLU A 62 0.24 -25.81 24.97
N ASN A 63 -0.67 -25.45 25.89
CA ASN A 63 -0.61 -25.91 27.28
C ASN A 63 -0.57 -27.45 27.35
N GLY A 64 0.42 -27.98 28.07
CA GLY A 64 0.70 -29.40 28.19
C GLY A 64 1.69 -29.95 27.15
N GLN A 65 2.12 -29.15 26.17
CA GLN A 65 3.19 -29.50 25.23
C GLN A 65 4.57 -29.09 25.77
N ALA A 66 5.60 -29.80 25.33
CA ALA A 66 6.98 -29.44 25.64
C ALA A 66 7.30 -28.06 25.02
N GLY A 67 7.93 -27.17 25.78
CA GLY A 67 8.26 -25.81 25.34
C GLY A 67 7.18 -24.76 25.62
N PHE A 68 6.00 -25.13 26.13
CA PHE A 68 4.92 -24.17 26.44
C PHE A 68 5.37 -23.01 27.34
N TYR A 69 5.99 -23.33 28.48
CA TYR A 69 6.44 -22.32 29.43
C TYR A 69 7.56 -21.45 28.86
N GLU A 70 8.44 -22.02 28.04
CA GLU A 70 9.53 -21.30 27.40
C GLU A 70 8.98 -20.27 26.41
N ALA A 71 8.11 -20.71 25.48
CA ALA A 71 7.46 -19.82 24.52
C ALA A 71 6.65 -18.72 25.21
N LYS A 72 5.88 -19.09 26.24
CA LYS A 72 5.10 -18.13 27.03
C LYS A 72 5.98 -17.11 27.74
N ASN A 73 7.11 -17.53 28.31
CA ASN A 73 8.03 -16.62 29.00
C ASN A 73 8.69 -15.66 28.02
N VAL A 74 9.17 -16.16 26.86
CA VAL A 74 9.76 -15.30 25.83
C VAL A 74 8.75 -14.27 25.33
N LEU A 75 7.50 -14.66 25.05
CA LEU A 75 6.47 -13.71 24.67
C LEU A 75 6.19 -12.70 25.80
N SER A 76 6.07 -13.18 27.05
CA SER A 76 5.87 -12.31 28.22
C SER A 76 6.98 -11.27 28.37
N ASP A 77 8.25 -11.67 28.26
CA ASP A 77 9.39 -10.77 28.34
C ASP A 77 9.39 -9.72 27.23
N LEU A 78 8.84 -10.05 26.06
CA LEU A 78 8.73 -9.13 24.94
C LEU A 78 7.59 -8.13 25.13
N VAL A 79 6.41 -8.56 25.58
CA VAL A 79 5.18 -7.73 25.48
C VAL A 79 4.48 -7.38 26.79
N LEU A 80 4.68 -8.12 27.88
CA LEU A 80 3.92 -7.92 29.13
C LEU A 80 4.19 -6.53 29.73
N ASP A 81 3.13 -5.85 30.19
CA ASP A 81 3.15 -4.51 30.76
C ASP A 81 3.77 -3.43 29.85
N LYS A 82 3.85 -3.69 28.54
CA LYS A 82 4.37 -2.77 27.54
C LYS A 82 3.29 -2.30 26.58
N THR A 83 3.56 -1.17 25.96
CA THR A 83 2.84 -0.69 24.78
C THR A 83 3.29 -1.46 23.55
N VAL A 84 2.34 -2.07 22.85
CA VAL A 84 2.55 -2.79 21.60
C VAL A 84 1.76 -2.12 20.47
N TYR A 85 2.30 -2.25 19.26
CA TYR A 85 1.74 -1.72 18.03
C TYR A 85 1.28 -2.91 17.19
N LEU A 86 0.01 -2.89 16.81
CA LEU A 86 -0.67 -3.98 16.11
C LEU A 86 -0.91 -3.57 14.66
N ASP A 87 -0.50 -4.46 13.77
CA ASP A 87 -0.82 -4.52 12.35
C ASP A 87 -1.84 -5.66 12.21
N ILE A 88 -3.11 -5.33 11.94
CA ILE A 88 -4.28 -6.22 12.03
C ILE A 88 -4.63 -6.72 10.64
N ASP A 89 -4.83 -8.03 10.49
CA ASP A 89 -5.17 -8.63 9.19
C ASP A 89 -6.37 -7.93 8.50
N ASP A 90 -6.14 -7.33 7.34
CA ASP A 90 -7.15 -6.67 6.53
C ASP A 90 -8.21 -7.62 5.95
N LEU A 91 -7.89 -8.91 5.80
CA LEU A 91 -8.81 -9.87 5.17
C LEU A 91 -9.90 -10.33 6.12
N TYR A 92 -9.53 -10.75 7.33
CA TYR A 92 -10.48 -11.32 8.29
C TYR A 92 -10.53 -10.57 9.61
N GLN A 93 -9.48 -9.82 9.98
CA GLN A 93 -9.23 -9.12 11.24
C GLN A 93 -9.20 -10.01 12.48
N THR A 94 -10.20 -10.88 12.62
CA THR A 94 -10.38 -11.81 13.72
C THR A 94 -10.46 -13.25 13.24
N ASP A 95 -10.00 -14.16 14.07
CA ASP A 95 -10.21 -15.58 13.85
C ASP A 95 -11.60 -16.05 14.31
N LYS A 96 -11.89 -17.34 14.08
CA LYS A 96 -13.15 -17.99 14.51
C LYS A 96 -13.42 -17.96 16.04
N TYR A 97 -12.44 -17.57 16.84
CA TYR A 97 -12.56 -17.44 18.30
C TYR A 97 -12.70 -15.97 18.75
N GLY A 98 -12.76 -15.02 17.81
CA GLY A 98 -12.87 -13.59 18.09
C GLY A 98 -11.55 -12.94 18.55
N ARG A 99 -10.41 -13.59 18.31
CA ARG A 99 -9.08 -13.01 18.58
C ARG A 99 -8.65 -12.18 17.38
N LEU A 100 -8.12 -10.98 17.62
CA LEU A 100 -7.47 -10.20 16.55
C LEU A 100 -6.26 -10.98 16.04
N VAL A 101 -6.09 -11.08 14.72
CA VAL A 101 -4.93 -11.71 14.09
C VAL A 101 -3.99 -10.60 13.68
N CYS A 102 -2.79 -10.55 14.28
CA CYS A 102 -1.90 -9.40 14.10
C CYS A 102 -0.43 -9.78 13.91
N VAL A 103 0.29 -8.96 13.14
CA VAL A 103 1.73 -8.77 13.33
C VAL A 103 1.93 -7.74 14.44
N VAL A 104 2.80 -8.07 15.40
CA VAL A 104 2.96 -7.26 16.61
C VAL A 104 4.35 -6.68 16.70
N TYR A 105 4.43 -5.39 17.02
CA TYR A 105 5.67 -4.67 17.17
C TYR A 105 5.82 -4.06 18.57
N VAL A 106 7.05 -4.03 19.06
CA VAL A 106 7.44 -3.34 20.30
C VAL A 106 8.48 -2.29 19.96
N ARG A 107 8.30 -1.07 20.46
CA ARG A 107 9.28 0.00 20.29
C ARG A 107 10.56 -0.31 21.07
N VAL A 108 11.71 -0.26 20.39
CA VAL A 108 13.03 -0.47 21.02
C VAL A 108 13.73 0.86 21.27
N ASP A 109 13.69 1.77 20.30
CA ASP A 109 14.27 3.10 20.40
C ASP A 109 13.36 4.17 19.74
N SER A 110 13.87 5.39 19.52
CA SER A 110 13.09 6.48 18.91
C SER A 110 12.66 6.18 17.46
N SER A 111 13.39 5.30 16.77
CA SER A 111 13.34 5.06 15.33
C SER A 111 13.26 3.58 14.94
N SER A 112 13.17 2.65 15.89
CA SER A 112 13.22 1.21 15.63
C SER A 112 12.17 0.44 16.42
N TYR A 113 11.55 -0.50 15.72
CA TYR A 113 10.53 -1.41 16.24
C TYR A 113 10.99 -2.86 16.06
N LYS A 114 10.77 -3.68 17.07
CA LYS A 114 11.04 -5.12 17.02
C LYS A 114 9.77 -5.87 16.67
N ASN A 115 9.82 -6.68 15.61
CA ASN A 115 8.73 -7.59 15.24
C ASN A 115 8.71 -8.78 16.21
N VAL A 116 7.64 -8.90 16.99
CA VAL A 116 7.46 -9.95 18.02
C VAL A 116 7.29 -11.32 17.39
N ASN A 117 6.50 -11.43 16.31
CA ASN A 117 6.27 -12.69 15.61
C ASN A 117 7.61 -13.25 15.10
N LYS A 118 8.43 -12.40 14.46
CA LYS A 118 9.76 -12.77 14.00
C LYS A 118 10.71 -13.09 15.14
N ALA A 119 10.62 -12.37 16.26
CA ALA A 119 11.46 -12.63 17.43
C ALA A 119 11.24 -14.05 17.97
N LEU A 120 9.99 -14.50 18.12
CA LEU A 120 9.69 -15.86 18.60
C LEU A 120 10.23 -16.96 17.67
N LEU A 121 10.22 -16.71 16.35
CA LEU A 121 10.84 -17.61 15.38
C LEU A 121 12.36 -17.65 15.51
N VAL A 122 13.00 -16.50 15.78
CA VAL A 122 14.46 -16.41 15.97
C VAL A 122 14.89 -17.09 17.26
N GLU A 123 14.11 -16.95 18.34
CA GLU A 123 14.34 -17.65 19.62
C GLU A 123 14.06 -19.16 19.52
N GLY A 124 13.41 -19.63 18.44
CA GLY A 124 13.13 -21.04 18.21
C GLY A 124 11.99 -21.61 19.08
N VAL A 125 11.18 -20.73 19.68
CA VAL A 125 10.06 -21.10 20.55
C VAL A 125 8.71 -21.16 19.83
N ALA A 126 8.68 -20.79 18.55
CA ALA A 126 7.53 -20.89 17.67
C ALA A 126 7.95 -21.38 16.28
N VAL A 127 6.99 -21.88 15.50
CA VAL A 127 7.19 -22.33 14.12
C VAL A 127 6.29 -21.54 13.18
N ILE A 128 6.72 -21.38 11.92
CA ILE A 128 5.89 -20.75 10.88
C ILE A 128 4.68 -21.65 10.58
N LYS A 129 3.50 -21.05 10.59
CA LYS A 129 2.24 -21.68 10.19
C LYS A 129 1.46 -20.68 9.36
N ASN A 130 1.78 -20.64 8.07
CA ASN A 130 1.24 -19.66 7.14
C ASN A 130 -0.24 -19.93 6.85
N TYR A 131 -1.10 -18.98 7.19
CA TYR A 131 -2.53 -19.00 6.93
C TYR A 131 -2.84 -18.18 5.67
N ASN A 132 -4.11 -18.20 5.27
CA ASN A 132 -4.60 -17.30 4.24
C ASN A 132 -4.99 -15.98 4.90
N ASN A 133 -4.03 -15.06 5.04
CA ASN A 133 -4.20 -13.68 5.50
C ASN A 133 -3.35 -12.77 4.58
N GLU A 134 -3.29 -11.47 4.86
CA GLU A 134 -2.47 -10.55 4.05
C GLU A 134 -0.95 -10.68 4.29
N PHE A 135 -0.57 -11.28 5.42
CA PHE A 135 0.81 -11.30 5.88
C PHE A 135 1.64 -12.36 5.16
N ASN A 136 2.96 -12.12 5.15
CA ASN A 136 3.93 -13.08 4.65
C ASN A 136 5.04 -13.30 5.70
N PRO A 137 5.03 -14.43 6.45
CA PRO A 137 6.00 -14.68 7.51
C PRO A 137 7.46 -14.78 7.02
N TYR A 138 7.65 -15.01 5.71
CA TYR A 138 8.98 -15.14 5.11
C TYR A 138 9.62 -13.78 4.78
N SER A 139 8.85 -12.69 4.70
CA SER A 139 9.37 -11.35 4.43
C SER A 139 9.67 -10.55 5.70
N TRP A 140 9.21 -10.99 6.88
CA TRP A 140 9.43 -10.25 8.12
C TRP A 140 10.90 -10.16 8.50
N THR A 141 11.31 -8.94 8.86
CA THR A 141 12.59 -8.67 9.50
C THR A 141 12.43 -8.59 11.01
N LEU A 142 13.53 -8.74 11.76
CA LEU A 142 13.48 -8.68 13.23
C LEU A 142 13.31 -7.25 13.74
N TYR A 143 13.86 -6.28 13.01
CA TYR A 143 13.86 -4.87 13.37
C TYR A 143 13.47 -4.02 12.16
N GLU A 144 12.39 -3.26 12.30
CA GLU A 144 11.92 -2.29 11.33
C GLU A 144 12.34 -0.89 11.76
N ASN A 145 12.98 -0.13 10.87
CA ASN A 145 13.44 1.23 11.15
C ASN A 145 12.54 2.27 10.49
N VAL A 146 12.11 3.27 11.26
CA VAL A 146 11.22 4.37 10.84
C VAL A 146 11.93 5.35 9.88
N ASN A 147 13.24 5.24 9.70
CA ASN A 147 13.99 6.11 8.81
C ASN A 147 13.77 5.82 7.31
N SER A 148 12.99 4.80 6.95
CA SER A 148 12.48 4.62 5.60
C SER A 148 11.06 5.18 5.48
N SER A 149 10.98 6.48 5.22
CA SER A 149 9.91 7.15 4.44
C SER A 149 8.47 6.69 4.69
N SER A 150 7.79 7.29 5.66
CA SER A 150 6.36 7.64 5.57
C SER A 150 6.02 8.56 6.74
N ASP A 151 5.25 9.60 6.46
CA ASP A 151 4.86 10.67 7.37
C ASP A 151 4.19 10.13 8.65
N VAL A 152 4.94 9.95 9.74
CA VAL A 152 4.36 9.79 11.08
C VAL A 152 4.53 11.14 11.79
N PRO A 153 3.44 11.88 12.10
CA PRO A 153 3.57 13.05 12.96
C PRO A 153 4.12 12.59 14.30
N ALA A 154 5.26 13.17 14.69
CA ALA A 154 5.80 12.98 16.03
C ALA A 154 4.74 13.41 17.05
N PHE A 155 4.13 12.45 17.75
CA PHE A 155 3.14 12.74 18.79
C PHE A 155 3.79 13.49 19.95
N PRO A 156 3.35 14.72 20.30
CA PRO A 156 3.60 15.27 21.62
C PRO A 156 2.50 14.78 22.56
N PHE A 157 2.84 13.87 23.48
CA PHE A 157 1.94 13.49 24.57
C PHE A 157 1.74 14.69 25.51
N ASN A 158 0.47 15.00 25.85
CA ASN A 158 0.13 15.70 27.09
C ASN A 158 -0.99 14.93 27.80
N LEU A 159 -0.72 14.51 29.04
CA LEU A 159 -1.46 13.47 29.78
C LEU A 159 -2.66 13.98 30.61
N THR A 160 -3.34 15.04 30.18
CA THR A 160 -4.47 15.59 30.94
C THR A 160 -5.77 15.71 30.15
N ASP A 161 -5.80 15.31 28.88
CA ASP A 161 -6.97 15.48 28.03
C ASP A 161 -7.29 14.15 27.36
N PHE A 162 -8.10 13.29 27.98
CA PHE A 162 -8.95 12.35 27.23
C PHE A 162 -10.03 11.74 28.13
N SER A 163 -11.20 12.39 28.16
CA SER A 163 -12.48 11.67 28.24
C SER A 163 -12.83 11.23 26.82
N PHE A 164 -12.74 9.92 26.54
CA PHE A 164 -12.98 9.33 25.22
C PHE A 164 -14.49 9.23 24.96
N ASP A 165 -15.01 10.15 24.14
CA ASP A 165 -16.36 10.08 23.59
C ASP A 165 -16.32 9.31 22.26
N PHE A 166 -17.25 8.38 22.11
CA PHE A 166 -17.29 7.42 21.00
C PHE A 166 -18.09 8.04 19.86
N HIS A 167 -17.40 8.74 18.96
CA HIS A 167 -17.94 9.15 17.67
C HIS A 167 -16.97 8.70 16.58
N ASP A 168 -17.27 7.55 15.96
CA ASP A 168 -16.71 7.19 14.66
C ASP A 168 -17.13 8.26 13.65
N GLU A 169 -16.24 9.20 13.36
CA GLU A 169 -16.37 10.07 12.20
C GLU A 169 -15.92 9.30 10.95
N PRO A 170 -16.65 9.39 9.82
CA PRO A 170 -16.27 8.69 8.60
C PRO A 170 -14.94 9.24 8.08
N GLU A 171 -14.00 8.33 7.76
CA GLU A 171 -12.71 8.68 7.17
C GLU A 171 -12.88 9.64 5.99
N GLU A 172 -12.35 10.85 6.17
CA GLU A 172 -12.41 11.91 5.17
C GLU A 172 -11.53 11.49 3.98
N VAL A 173 -12.16 11.11 2.87
CA VAL A 173 -11.46 10.70 1.65
C VAL A 173 -10.51 11.81 1.22
N ASN A 174 -9.20 11.53 1.28
CA ASN A 174 -8.16 12.51 1.03
C ASN A 174 -8.41 13.23 -0.32
N PRO A 175 -8.56 14.57 -0.32
CA PRO A 175 -8.87 15.33 -1.52
C PRO A 175 -7.81 15.15 -2.62
N ALA A 176 -6.58 14.80 -2.26
CA ALA A 176 -5.54 14.46 -3.23
C ALA A 176 -5.88 13.22 -4.07
N ILE A 177 -6.55 12.21 -3.50
CA ILE A 177 -6.96 10.98 -4.21
C ILE A 177 -8.06 11.29 -5.23
N ILE A 178 -9.04 12.12 -4.84
CA ILE A 178 -10.14 12.54 -5.72
C ILE A 178 -9.59 13.36 -6.90
N VAL A 179 -8.71 14.32 -6.60
CA VAL A 179 -8.08 15.15 -7.64
C VAL A 179 -7.23 14.29 -8.57
N PHE A 180 -6.48 13.32 -8.03
CA PHE A 180 -5.69 12.39 -8.85
C PHE A 180 -6.56 11.54 -9.78
N GLY A 181 -7.67 10.97 -9.27
CA GLY A 181 -8.62 10.21 -10.08
C GLY A 181 -9.20 11.04 -11.24
N ILE A 182 -9.56 12.29 -10.98
CA ILE A 182 -10.06 13.22 -12.02
C ILE A 182 -8.98 13.49 -13.07
N LEU A 183 -7.73 13.76 -12.66
CA LEU A 183 -6.63 14.03 -13.57
C LEU A 183 -6.31 12.84 -14.47
N VAL A 184 -6.37 11.61 -13.96
CA VAL A 184 -6.17 10.38 -14.76
C VAL A 184 -7.26 10.23 -15.82
N VAL A 185 -8.52 10.43 -15.46
CA VAL A 185 -9.64 10.35 -16.41
C VAL A 185 -9.54 11.42 -17.50
N VAL A 186 -9.17 12.65 -17.13
CA VAL A 186 -8.95 13.76 -18.08
C VAL A 186 -7.79 13.45 -19.03
N ALA A 187 -6.67 12.92 -18.52
CA ALA A 187 -5.54 12.54 -19.35
C ALA A 187 -5.90 11.46 -20.37
N ILE A 188 -6.64 10.42 -19.96
CA ILE A 188 -7.13 9.36 -20.85
C ILE A 188 -8.03 9.95 -21.95
N ALA A 189 -8.94 10.86 -21.58
CA ALA A 189 -9.84 11.52 -22.53
C ALA A 189 -9.07 12.38 -23.55
N LEU A 190 -8.07 13.14 -23.11
CA LEU A 190 -7.22 13.95 -23.99
C LEU A 190 -6.40 13.09 -24.96
N VAL A 191 -5.82 11.99 -24.49
CA VAL A 191 -5.11 11.03 -25.35
C VAL A 191 -6.07 10.44 -26.39
N ALA A 192 -7.28 10.04 -25.98
CA ALA A 192 -8.29 9.52 -26.90
C ALA A 192 -8.69 10.57 -27.97
N LEU A 193 -8.81 11.84 -27.59
CA LEU A 193 -9.11 12.93 -28.53
C LEU A 193 -7.97 13.15 -29.52
N ILE A 194 -6.71 13.14 -29.06
CA ILE A 194 -5.54 13.28 -29.94
C ILE A 194 -5.49 12.13 -30.96
N VAL A 195 -5.64 10.88 -30.50
CA VAL A 195 -5.70 9.70 -31.39
C VAL A 195 -6.85 9.79 -32.39
N ARG A 196 -8.00 10.34 -31.97
CA ARG A 196 -9.16 10.57 -32.85
C ARG A 196 -8.86 11.61 -33.92
N GLN A 197 -8.20 12.72 -33.58
CA GLN A 197 -7.81 13.75 -34.54
C GLN A 197 -6.81 13.21 -35.57
N ASP A 198 -5.84 12.40 -35.16
CA ASP A 198 -4.87 11.77 -36.08
C ASP A 198 -5.53 10.80 -37.06
N LYS A 199 -6.54 10.02 -36.63
CA LYS A 199 -7.33 9.17 -37.52
C LYS A 199 -8.11 10.01 -38.54
N ILE A 200 -8.72 11.12 -38.11
CA ILE A 200 -9.48 12.02 -38.99
C ILE A 200 -8.55 12.69 -40.01
N ALA A 201 -7.35 13.12 -39.60
CA ALA A 201 -6.35 13.73 -40.49
C ALA A 201 -5.91 12.76 -41.61
N LYS A 202 -5.62 11.49 -41.28
CA LYS A 202 -5.25 10.46 -42.26
C LYS A 202 -6.38 10.13 -43.25
N ILE A 203 -7.64 10.19 -42.82
CA ILE A 203 -8.80 9.97 -43.70
C ILE A 203 -8.99 11.13 -44.68
N LYS A 204 -8.78 12.37 -44.23
CA LYS A 204 -8.85 13.57 -45.08
C LYS A 204 -7.72 13.62 -46.10
N GLU A 205 -6.52 13.18 -45.75
CA GLU A 205 -5.39 13.06 -46.69
C GLU A 205 -5.69 12.05 -47.80
N LYS A 206 -6.29 10.89 -47.47
CA LYS A 206 -6.68 9.85 -48.44
C LYS A 206 -7.81 10.27 -49.40
N HIS A 207 -8.65 11.23 -49.01
CA HIS A 207 -9.77 11.73 -49.81
C HIS A 207 -9.56 13.15 -50.37
N SER A 208 -8.38 13.74 -50.19
CA SER A 208 -8.05 15.01 -50.83
C SER A 208 -7.85 14.78 -52.32
N PRO A 209 -8.58 15.46 -53.23
CA PRO A 209 -8.42 15.27 -54.66
C PRO A 209 -7.00 15.67 -55.06
N ASN A 210 -6.26 14.69 -55.59
CA ASN A 210 -4.89 14.85 -56.05
C ASN A 210 -4.79 16.09 -56.96
N SER A 211 -3.90 17.03 -56.64
CA SER A 211 -3.69 18.27 -57.43
C SER A 211 -3.34 17.98 -58.90
N SER A 212 -2.90 16.75 -59.21
CA SER A 212 -2.60 16.28 -60.56
C SER A 212 -3.85 16.10 -61.44
N THR A 213 -5.03 15.84 -60.86
CA THR A 213 -6.29 15.69 -61.63
C THR A 213 -6.87 17.04 -62.04
N LYS A 214 -6.59 18.11 -61.28
CA LYS A 214 -7.07 19.47 -61.59
C LYS A 214 -6.30 20.13 -62.74
N LEU A 215 -5.06 19.70 -62.99
CA LEU A 215 -4.22 20.22 -64.08
C LEU A 215 -4.54 19.59 -65.45
N LEU A 216 -5.11 18.39 -65.48
CA LEU A 216 -5.52 17.72 -66.73
C LEU A 216 -6.83 18.29 -67.29
N VAL A 217 -7.80 18.63 -66.42
CA VAL A 217 -9.09 19.20 -66.85
C VAL A 217 -8.95 20.63 -67.41
N THR A 218 -7.96 21.40 -66.96
CA THR A 218 -7.74 22.77 -67.46
C THR A 218 -6.96 22.83 -68.77
N ARG A 219 -6.22 21.77 -69.15
CA ARG A 219 -5.52 21.71 -70.45
C ARG A 219 -6.44 21.33 -71.62
N GLU A 220 -7.54 20.60 -71.39
CA GLU A 220 -8.48 20.27 -72.45
C GLU A 220 -9.42 21.41 -72.86
N CYS A 221 -9.69 22.39 -71.98
CA CYS A 221 -10.55 23.53 -72.34
C CYS A 221 -9.85 24.62 -73.19
N ILE A 222 -8.52 24.65 -73.29
CA ILE A 222 -7.80 25.70 -74.04
C ILE A 222 -7.59 25.33 -75.52
N LEU A 223 -7.84 24.08 -75.93
CA LEU A 223 -7.65 23.63 -77.31
C LEU A 223 -8.92 23.63 -78.19
N LEU A 224 -10.06 24.13 -77.69
CA LEU A 224 -11.34 24.15 -78.44
C LEU A 224 -11.83 25.56 -78.83
N HIS A 225 -10.98 26.59 -78.78
CA HIS A 225 -11.27 27.94 -79.26
C HIS A 225 -10.14 28.49 -80.13
N ASN A 226 -9.98 27.89 -81.32
CA ASN A 226 -9.42 28.54 -82.51
C ASN A 226 -9.98 27.86 -83.76
#